data_AF-A0A925JF39-F1
#
_entry.id   AF-A0A925JF39-F1
#
_cell.length_a   1.000
_cell.length_b   1.000
_cell.length_c   1.000
_cell.angle_alpha   90.00
_cell.angle_beta   90.00
_cell.angle_gamma   90.00
#
_symmetry.space_group_name_H-M   'P 1'
#
loop_
_entity.id
_entity.type
_entity.pdbx_description
1 polymer ?
#
loop_
_entity_poly.entity_id
_entity_poly.type
_entity_poly.pdbx_seq_one_letter_code
_entity_poly.pdbx_strand_id
1 'polypeptide(L)'
;MAPVSQTLHVWLPSTRRFAAKQVIFKQVLLVFYVCLSLCLFAPPTATAQTPSSEAQATGGVRLRVRPTKEKGLPRKRFYLIKGSAEENKALIEKINQHPFLTRECYYRKAGASNEFIKWLAEGDCESVYCRLIEEKFVSGATAVPEFRAAYERGVKEYKKPELGRLWLTTNLTDEIRDGFYRQRQAALKALISEAEILSKASVMSVMTDGKGTANFTDLLPGTYLITNLLPAEFGNNSLLWRCEVKVKAGPFKTVTVSNATDKNCVVVEKPLPACDASKQTALKR
;
A
#
# COMPACT_ATOMS: atom_id res chain seq x y z
N MET A 1 5.53 49.35 44.05
CA MET A 1 5.51 50.27 42.89
C MET A 1 6.72 49.96 42.03
N ALA A 2 6.50 49.32 40.88
CA ALA A 2 7.50 49.10 39.83
C ALA A 2 6.72 49.08 38.49
N PRO A 3 7.16 49.82 37.45
CA PRO A 3 6.37 49.99 36.24
C PRO A 3 6.54 48.81 35.27
N VAL A 4 5.41 48.47 34.66
CA VAL A 4 5.24 47.51 33.56
C VAL A 4 5.65 48.18 32.25
N SER A 5 6.56 47.57 31.49
CA SER A 5 6.91 47.99 30.13
C SER A 5 6.30 47.02 29.13
N GLN A 6 5.24 47.46 28.44
CA GLN A 6 4.60 46.75 27.33
C GLN A 6 5.22 47.21 26.00
N THR A 7 5.83 46.29 25.27
CA THR A 7 6.36 46.53 23.92
C THR A 7 5.33 46.08 22.88
N LEU A 8 4.70 47.05 22.23
CA LEU A 8 3.80 46.85 21.08
C LEU A 8 4.62 46.61 19.81
N HIS A 9 4.59 45.40 19.27
CA HIS A 9 5.08 45.11 17.91
C HIS A 9 3.96 45.34 16.89
N VAL A 10 4.11 46.41 16.10
CA VAL A 10 3.29 46.71 14.92
C VAL A 10 3.78 45.84 13.76
N TRP A 11 2.90 45.00 13.21
CA TRP A 11 3.16 44.21 12.00
C TRP A 11 2.60 44.97 10.78
N LEU A 12 3.48 45.42 9.89
CA LEU A 12 3.12 46.01 8.59
C LEU A 12 3.01 44.89 7.54
N PRO A 13 1.94 44.85 6.71
CA PRO A 13 1.81 43.87 5.65
C PRO A 13 2.69 44.22 4.43
N SER A 14 3.58 43.31 4.07
CA SER A 14 4.39 43.37 2.85
C SER A 14 3.52 43.05 1.63
N THR A 15 3.18 44.09 0.86
CA THR A 15 2.57 44.01 -0.46
C THR A 15 3.65 43.82 -1.54
N ARG A 16 3.96 42.58 -1.92
CA ARG A 16 4.71 42.27 -3.16
C ARG A 16 3.80 41.67 -4.23
N ARG A 17 3.18 42.60 -4.95
CA ARG A 17 2.96 42.71 -6.40
C ARG A 17 3.06 41.43 -7.26
N PHE A 18 1.88 41.05 -7.73
CA PHE A 18 1.55 40.60 -9.09
C PHE A 18 2.48 41.14 -10.19
N ALA A 19 3.32 40.28 -10.78
CA ALA A 19 3.95 40.51 -12.09
C ALA A 19 4.47 39.18 -12.68
N ALA A 20 3.58 38.23 -12.96
CA ALA A 20 3.97 36.94 -13.56
C ALA A 20 2.91 36.36 -14.52
N LYS A 21 2.23 37.21 -15.30
CA LYS A 21 1.19 36.74 -16.25
C LYS A 21 1.36 37.18 -17.71
N GLN A 22 2.42 37.89 -18.08
CA GLN A 22 2.57 38.41 -19.45
C GLN A 22 3.62 37.71 -20.33
N VAL A 23 4.45 36.81 -19.79
CA VAL A 23 5.54 36.16 -20.58
C VAL A 23 5.10 34.83 -21.22
N ILE A 24 4.06 34.18 -20.71
CA ILE A 24 3.67 32.82 -21.15
C ILE A 24 2.96 32.83 -22.52
N PHE A 25 2.32 33.92 -22.91
CA PHE A 25 1.49 33.94 -24.14
C PHE A 25 2.30 33.98 -25.45
N LYS A 26 3.53 34.53 -25.43
CA LYS A 26 4.37 34.58 -26.64
C LYS A 26 5.13 33.28 -26.93
N GLN A 27 5.42 32.46 -25.92
CA GLN A 27 6.10 31.16 -26.12
C GLN A 27 5.15 30.08 -26.65
N VAL A 28 3.86 30.10 -26.28
CA VAL A 28 2.89 29.10 -26.75
C VAL A 28 2.58 29.27 -28.25
N LEU A 29 2.58 30.50 -28.77
CA LEU A 29 2.27 30.75 -30.19
C LEU A 29 3.39 30.31 -31.14
N LEU A 30 4.66 30.41 -30.72
CA LEU A 30 5.82 30.05 -31.54
C LEU A 30 5.95 28.51 -31.69
N VAL A 31 5.66 27.76 -30.62
CA VAL A 31 5.68 26.28 -30.66
C VAL A 31 4.56 25.74 -31.56
N PHE A 32 3.40 26.40 -31.59
CA PHE A 32 2.28 25.99 -32.45
C PHE A 32 2.60 26.15 -33.94
N TYR A 33 3.33 27.20 -34.33
CA TYR A 33 3.74 27.42 -35.72
C TYR A 33 4.83 26.46 -36.20
N VAL A 34 5.77 26.09 -35.33
CA VAL A 34 6.79 25.08 -35.66
C VAL A 34 6.18 23.68 -35.81
N CYS A 35 5.18 23.33 -34.99
CA CYS A 35 4.48 22.05 -35.15
C CYS A 35 3.60 21.99 -36.42
N LEU A 36 2.99 23.11 -36.85
CA LEU A 36 2.15 23.11 -38.05
C LEU A 36 2.96 23.01 -39.35
N SER A 37 4.20 23.54 -39.37
CA SER A 37 5.05 23.55 -40.57
C SER A 37 5.72 22.19 -40.86
N LEU A 38 5.78 21.27 -39.90
CA LEU A 38 6.46 19.97 -40.06
C LEU A 38 5.54 18.84 -40.59
N CYS A 39 4.23 19.08 -40.74
CA CYS A 39 3.28 18.06 -41.18
C CYS A 39 3.06 17.98 -42.70
N LEU A 40 3.72 18.82 -43.52
CA LEU A 40 3.44 18.92 -44.96
C LEU A 40 4.47 18.23 -45.88
N PHE A 41 5.48 17.54 -45.35
CA PHE A 41 6.51 16.84 -46.14
C PHE A 41 6.77 15.41 -45.66
N ALA A 42 5.72 14.62 -45.42
CA ALA A 42 5.87 13.18 -45.19
C ALA A 42 5.76 12.42 -46.53
N PRO A 43 6.82 11.72 -47.00
CA PRO A 43 6.72 10.81 -48.14
C PRO A 43 5.80 9.63 -47.79
N PRO A 44 5.12 9.00 -48.78
CA PRO A 44 4.29 7.83 -48.56
C PRO A 44 5.16 6.68 -48.05
N THR A 45 5.14 6.44 -46.74
CA THR A 45 5.78 5.28 -46.13
C THR A 45 5.00 4.05 -46.54
N ALA A 46 5.60 3.23 -47.39
CA ALA A 46 5.15 1.87 -47.67
C ALA A 46 4.90 1.15 -46.33
N THR A 47 3.66 0.74 -46.11
CA THR A 47 3.27 -0.07 -44.96
C THR A 47 3.91 -1.45 -45.11
N ALA A 48 5.13 -1.60 -44.58
CA ALA A 48 5.69 -2.90 -44.30
C ALA A 48 4.75 -3.58 -43.29
N GLN A 49 4.03 -4.60 -43.74
CA GLN A 49 3.23 -5.45 -42.87
C GLN A 49 4.19 -6.15 -41.91
N THR A 50 4.26 -5.65 -40.67
CA THR A 50 4.95 -6.33 -39.58
C THR A 50 4.35 -7.73 -39.45
N PRO A 51 5.15 -8.81 -39.49
CA PRO A 51 4.63 -10.16 -39.33
C PRO A 51 3.84 -10.23 -38.02
N SER A 52 2.58 -10.63 -38.13
CA SER A 52 1.68 -10.91 -37.03
C SER A 52 2.37 -11.90 -36.08
N SER A 53 2.93 -11.40 -34.99
CA SER A 53 3.42 -12.21 -33.88
C SER A 53 2.26 -13.10 -33.43
N GLU A 54 2.33 -14.39 -33.75
CA GLU A 54 1.41 -15.40 -33.25
C GLU A 54 1.24 -15.21 -31.75
N ALA A 55 -0.01 -15.00 -31.31
CA ALA A 55 -0.31 -14.80 -29.91
C ALA A 55 0.20 -16.02 -29.14
N GLN A 56 1.24 -15.82 -28.31
CA GLN A 56 1.79 -16.91 -27.49
C GLN A 56 0.67 -17.49 -26.63
N ALA A 57 0.49 -18.81 -26.69
CA ALA A 57 -0.53 -19.48 -25.91
C ALA A 57 -0.29 -19.27 -24.42
N THR A 58 -1.23 -18.61 -23.73
CA THR A 58 -1.15 -18.28 -22.31
C THR A 58 -1.92 -19.28 -21.45
N GLY A 59 -1.62 -19.29 -20.15
CA GLY A 59 -2.37 -20.00 -19.12
C GLY A 59 -2.78 -19.07 -17.97
N GLY A 60 -3.33 -19.65 -16.91
CA GLY A 60 -3.73 -18.89 -15.72
C GLY A 60 -3.58 -19.67 -14.43
N VAL A 61 -3.54 -18.95 -13.31
CA VAL A 61 -3.54 -19.54 -11.96
C VAL A 61 -4.71 -18.99 -11.16
N ARG A 62 -5.54 -19.90 -10.65
CA ARG A 62 -6.59 -19.57 -9.68
C ARG A 62 -6.08 -19.84 -8.27
N LEU A 63 -5.88 -18.78 -7.51
CA LEU A 63 -5.43 -18.82 -6.13
C LEU A 63 -6.63 -18.94 -5.19
N ARG A 64 -6.58 -19.87 -4.23
CA ARG A 64 -7.53 -19.97 -3.11
C ARG A 64 -6.77 -19.94 -1.80
N VAL A 65 -6.96 -18.89 -1.00
CA VAL A 65 -6.23 -18.67 0.26
C VAL A 65 -7.14 -19.00 1.43
N ARG A 66 -6.81 -20.05 2.17
CA ARG A 66 -7.60 -20.61 3.28
C ARG A 66 -6.68 -20.96 4.45
N PRO A 67 -6.34 -20.00 5.33
CA PRO A 67 -5.50 -20.25 6.50
C PRO A 67 -6.13 -21.32 7.41
N THR A 68 -7.46 -21.30 7.52
CA THR A 68 -8.26 -22.36 8.16
C THR A 68 -9.18 -23.01 7.14
N LYS A 69 -9.67 -24.22 7.42
CA LYS A 69 -10.51 -25.00 6.48
C LYS A 69 -11.79 -24.27 6.07
N GLU A 70 -12.29 -23.37 6.93
CA GLU A 70 -13.65 -22.81 6.83
C GLU A 70 -13.68 -21.38 6.29
N LYS A 71 -12.60 -20.59 6.44
CA LYS A 71 -12.62 -19.17 6.10
C LYS A 71 -11.51 -18.81 5.11
N GLY A 72 -11.94 -18.32 3.94
CA GLY A 72 -11.02 -17.67 3.00
C GLY A 72 -10.40 -16.43 3.62
N LEU A 73 -9.19 -16.07 3.21
CA LEU A 73 -8.51 -14.87 3.69
C LEU A 73 -8.73 -13.70 2.71
N PRO A 74 -9.64 -12.77 3.02
CA PRO A 74 -9.99 -11.70 2.11
C PRO A 74 -8.97 -10.56 2.14
N ARG A 75 -8.93 -9.77 1.05
CA ARG A 75 -8.16 -8.52 0.95
C ARG A 75 -6.68 -8.67 1.30
N LYS A 76 -6.09 -9.83 0.96
CA LYS A 76 -4.64 -10.04 1.05
C LYS A 76 -4.04 -10.09 -0.34
N ARG A 77 -2.91 -9.41 -0.48
CA ARG A 77 -2.19 -9.29 -1.73
C ARG A 77 -1.19 -10.43 -1.86
N PHE A 78 -1.20 -11.07 -3.01
CA PHE A 78 -0.24 -12.09 -3.39
C PHE A 78 0.48 -11.65 -4.65
N TYR A 79 1.71 -12.10 -4.78
CA TYR A 79 2.63 -11.79 -5.86
C TYR A 79 3.01 -13.07 -6.57
N LEU A 80 3.13 -12.98 -7.89
CA LEU A 80 3.61 -14.04 -8.75
C LEU A 80 4.94 -13.61 -9.34
N ILE A 81 5.97 -14.40 -9.05
CA ILE A 81 7.36 -14.14 -9.43
C ILE A 81 7.81 -15.28 -10.33
N LYS A 82 8.47 -14.97 -11.45
CA LYS A 82 8.94 -16.00 -12.37
C LYS A 82 10.07 -16.82 -11.73
N GLY A 83 10.06 -18.13 -11.97
CA GLY A 83 11.03 -19.09 -11.46
C GLY A 83 10.53 -19.95 -10.30
N SER A 84 11.30 -20.98 -10.00
CA SER A 84 11.15 -21.90 -8.88
C SER A 84 11.54 -21.26 -7.55
N ALA A 85 11.26 -21.97 -6.45
CA ALA A 85 11.73 -21.56 -5.13
C ALA A 85 13.27 -21.52 -5.04
N GLU A 86 13.96 -22.45 -5.70
CA GLU A 86 15.43 -22.50 -5.72
C GLU A 86 16.03 -21.32 -6.49
N GLU A 87 15.49 -21.01 -7.67
CA GLU A 87 15.92 -19.85 -8.46
C GLU A 87 15.69 -18.52 -7.72
N ASN A 88 14.69 -18.47 -6.83
CA ASN A 88 14.36 -17.30 -6.01
C ASN A 88 14.89 -17.40 -4.57
N LYS A 89 15.87 -18.26 -4.28
CA LYS A 89 16.37 -18.50 -2.92
C LYS A 89 16.88 -17.23 -2.23
N ALA A 90 17.66 -16.41 -2.94
CA ALA A 90 18.19 -15.15 -2.38
C ALA A 90 17.08 -14.19 -1.95
N LEU A 91 16.03 -14.06 -2.77
CA LEU A 91 14.84 -13.27 -2.43
C LEU A 91 14.13 -13.86 -1.20
N ILE A 92 13.95 -15.17 -1.15
CA ILE A 92 13.30 -15.88 -0.05
C ILE A 92 14.04 -15.65 1.27
N GLU A 93 15.37 -15.74 1.27
CA GLU A 93 16.22 -15.45 2.42
C GLU A 93 16.06 -14.01 2.89
N LYS A 94 16.05 -13.05 1.96
CA LYS A 94 15.84 -11.65 2.30
C LYS A 94 14.46 -11.37 2.88
N ILE A 95 13.40 -11.98 2.33
CA ILE A 95 12.06 -11.92 2.90
C ILE A 95 12.05 -12.48 4.34
N ASN A 96 12.76 -13.59 4.59
CA ASN A 96 12.85 -14.17 5.94
C ASN A 96 13.56 -13.27 6.95
N GLN A 97 14.57 -12.53 6.48
CA GLN A 97 15.38 -11.61 7.29
C GLN A 97 14.72 -10.23 7.45
N HIS A 98 13.74 -9.90 6.61
CA HIS A 98 13.08 -8.60 6.65
C HIS A 98 12.40 -8.39 8.01
N PRO A 99 12.69 -7.28 8.72
CA PRO A 99 12.09 -7.02 10.02
C PRO A 99 10.57 -6.90 9.87
N PHE A 100 9.85 -7.71 10.63
CA PHE A 100 8.40 -7.68 10.64
C PHE A 100 7.91 -6.76 11.76
N LEU A 101 7.44 -5.57 11.38
CA LEU A 101 6.75 -4.66 12.28
C LEU A 101 5.24 -4.91 12.21
N THR A 102 4.64 -5.26 13.33
CA THR A 102 3.18 -5.44 13.40
C THR A 102 2.47 -4.10 13.41
N ARG A 103 1.22 -4.12 12.96
CA ARG A 103 0.30 -3.00 13.02
C ARG A 103 0.17 -2.45 14.44
N GLU A 104 -0.07 -3.34 15.40
CA GLU A 104 -0.19 -2.95 16.81
C GLU A 104 1.09 -2.27 17.31
N CYS A 105 2.27 -2.87 17.07
CA CYS A 105 3.53 -2.31 17.56
C CYS A 105 3.84 -0.96 16.91
N TYR A 106 3.51 -0.79 15.62
CA TYR A 106 3.62 0.50 14.95
C TYR A 106 2.77 1.57 15.63
N TYR A 107 1.46 1.30 15.79
CA TYR A 107 0.54 2.31 16.30
C TYR A 107 0.74 2.59 17.79
N ARG A 108 1.13 1.60 18.60
CA ARG A 108 1.58 1.85 19.99
C ARG A 108 2.79 2.76 20.04
N LYS A 109 3.79 2.54 19.18
CA LYS A 109 4.97 3.41 19.08
C LYS A 109 4.62 4.83 18.63
N ALA A 110 3.58 4.97 17.80
CA ALA A 110 3.03 6.26 17.37
C ALA A 110 2.18 6.95 18.44
N GLY A 111 1.99 6.34 19.62
CA GLY A 111 1.17 6.90 20.70
C GLY A 111 -0.34 6.73 20.50
N ALA A 112 -0.76 5.79 19.65
CA ALA A 112 -2.16 5.50 19.44
C ALA A 112 -2.80 4.84 20.68
N SER A 113 -4.07 5.12 20.89
CA SER A 113 -4.91 4.56 21.94
C SER A 113 -5.26 3.09 21.65
N ASN A 114 -5.68 2.37 22.70
CA ASN A 114 -6.13 0.99 22.54
C ASN A 114 -7.41 0.90 21.69
N GLU A 115 -8.29 1.91 21.77
CA GLU A 115 -9.52 2.01 20.98
C GLU A 115 -9.20 2.15 19.49
N PHE A 116 -8.20 2.96 19.12
CA PHE A 116 -7.77 3.11 17.73
C PHE A 116 -7.18 1.81 17.17
N ILE A 117 -6.29 1.16 17.93
CA ILE A 117 -5.69 -0.12 17.55
C ILE A 117 -6.77 -1.19 17.40
N LYS A 118 -7.72 -1.27 18.33
CA LYS A 118 -8.87 -2.18 18.27
C LYS A 118 -9.73 -1.90 17.04
N TRP A 119 -10.03 -0.62 16.76
CA TRP A 119 -10.78 -0.21 15.58
C TRP A 119 -10.11 -0.67 14.28
N LEU A 120 -8.79 -0.53 14.18
CA LEU A 120 -8.05 -1.03 13.02
C LEU A 120 -8.07 -2.56 12.92
N ALA A 121 -7.90 -3.26 14.03
CA ALA A 121 -7.88 -4.72 14.09
C ALA A 121 -9.22 -5.35 13.65
N GLU A 122 -10.34 -4.80 14.12
CA GLU A 122 -11.69 -5.26 13.75
C GLU A 122 -11.97 -5.17 12.24
N GLY A 123 -11.42 -4.14 11.58
CA GLY A 123 -11.56 -3.94 10.13
C GLY A 123 -10.45 -4.59 9.30
N ASP A 124 -9.48 -5.23 9.95
CA ASP A 124 -8.21 -5.67 9.35
C ASP A 124 -7.56 -4.57 8.48
N CYS A 125 -7.50 -3.38 9.05
CA CYS A 125 -7.09 -2.15 8.39
C CYS A 125 -5.60 -1.87 8.56
N GLU A 126 -4.93 -1.40 7.51
CA GLU A 126 -3.55 -0.87 7.63
C GLU A 126 -3.53 0.64 7.90
N SER A 127 -4.62 1.35 7.57
CA SER A 127 -4.80 2.79 7.75
C SER A 127 -6.27 3.12 8.00
N VAL A 128 -6.56 4.38 8.33
CA VAL A 128 -7.93 4.86 8.59
C VAL A 128 -8.83 4.86 7.35
N TYR A 129 -8.27 4.68 6.15
CA TYR A 129 -9.00 4.70 4.88
C TYR A 129 -9.66 3.37 4.51
N CYS A 130 -9.45 2.31 5.28
CA CYS A 130 -9.97 0.96 4.99
C CYS A 130 -11.50 0.82 5.15
N ARG A 131 -12.13 1.69 5.96
CA ARG A 131 -13.55 1.63 6.32
C ARG A 131 -14.03 3.01 6.75
N LEU A 132 -15.34 3.22 6.64
CA LEU A 132 -15.97 4.48 7.04
C LEU A 132 -15.84 4.70 8.55
N ILE A 133 -15.49 5.93 8.94
CA ILE A 133 -15.50 6.37 10.34
C ILE A 133 -16.93 6.83 10.66
N GLU A 134 -17.69 5.96 11.33
CA GLU A 134 -19.04 6.25 11.81
C GLU A 134 -19.05 7.24 12.99
N GLU A 135 -20.18 7.91 13.19
CA GLU A 135 -20.37 8.91 14.26
C GLU A 135 -20.07 8.35 15.66
N LYS A 136 -20.45 7.09 15.93
CA LYS A 136 -20.18 6.41 17.21
C LYS A 136 -18.70 6.29 17.56
N PHE A 137 -17.80 6.37 16.57
CA PHE A 137 -16.36 6.35 16.78
C PHE A 137 -15.78 7.76 17.00
N VAL A 138 -16.58 8.81 16.79
CA VAL A 138 -16.22 10.20 17.07
C VAL A 138 -16.78 10.63 18.43
N SER A 139 -18.04 10.27 18.69
CA SER A 139 -18.79 10.65 19.88
C SER A 139 -19.42 9.43 20.57
N GLY A 140 -19.64 9.51 21.89
CA GLY A 140 -20.23 8.42 22.69
C GLY A 140 -19.23 7.46 23.35
N ALA A 141 -19.74 6.31 23.79
CA ALA A 141 -19.01 5.33 24.62
C ALA A 141 -17.94 4.53 23.84
N THR A 142 -18.09 4.41 22.52
CA THR A 142 -17.16 3.70 21.63
C THR A 142 -16.28 4.66 20.83
N ALA A 143 -16.24 5.93 21.24
CA ALA A 143 -15.43 6.95 20.59
C ALA A 143 -13.94 6.61 20.69
N VAL A 144 -13.26 6.80 19.57
CA VAL A 144 -11.81 6.65 19.45
C VAL A 144 -11.17 8.02 19.72
N PRO A 145 -10.27 8.15 20.72
CA PRO A 145 -9.68 9.42 21.13
C PRO A 145 -9.10 10.25 19.97
N GLU A 146 -8.42 9.61 19.02
CA GLU A 146 -7.81 10.24 17.86
C GLU A 146 -8.84 10.83 16.91
N PHE A 147 -9.95 10.11 16.68
CA PHE A 147 -11.03 10.59 15.83
C PHE A 147 -11.78 11.74 16.48
N ARG A 148 -12.02 11.68 17.79
CA ARG A 148 -12.61 12.78 18.55
C ARG A 148 -11.72 14.03 18.49
N ALA A 149 -10.43 13.89 18.79
CA ALA A 149 -9.50 15.00 18.76
C ALA A 149 -9.34 15.60 17.35
N ALA A 150 -9.33 14.77 16.31
CA ALA A 150 -9.29 15.23 14.92
C ALA A 150 -10.56 15.95 14.49
N TYR A 151 -11.72 15.45 14.93
CA TYR A 151 -13.01 16.12 14.73
C TYR A 151 -13.04 17.48 15.43
N GLU A 152 -12.68 17.57 16.71
CA GLU A 152 -12.63 18.81 17.48
C GLU A 152 -11.69 19.85 16.84
N ARG A 153 -10.51 19.43 16.36
CA ARG A 153 -9.61 20.29 15.57
C ARG A 153 -10.31 20.84 14.33
N GLY A 154 -10.99 19.98 13.57
CA GLY A 154 -11.73 20.38 12.39
C GLY A 154 -12.88 21.34 12.69
N VAL A 155 -13.64 21.10 13.75
CA VAL A 155 -14.71 22.02 14.16
C VAL A 155 -14.14 23.39 14.55
N LYS A 156 -13.01 23.42 15.26
CA LYS A 156 -12.32 24.65 15.63
C LYS A 156 -11.80 25.42 14.40
N GLU A 157 -11.24 24.72 13.42
CA GLU A 157 -10.65 25.31 12.22
C GLU A 157 -11.72 25.81 11.24
N TYR A 158 -12.72 24.98 10.95
CA TYR A 158 -13.72 25.25 9.92
C TYR A 158 -14.98 25.93 10.45
N LYS A 159 -15.14 26.04 11.78
CA LYS A 159 -16.31 26.61 12.47
C LYS A 159 -17.64 25.95 12.09
N LYS A 160 -17.60 24.74 11.53
CA LYS A 160 -18.77 23.96 11.08
C LYS A 160 -18.59 22.48 11.46
N PRO A 161 -19.51 21.89 12.23
CA PRO A 161 -19.49 20.46 12.59
C PRO A 161 -19.34 19.52 11.40
N GLU A 162 -20.11 19.77 10.33
CA GLU A 162 -20.12 18.96 9.10
C GLU A 162 -18.75 18.89 8.44
N LEU A 163 -18.02 20.02 8.40
CA LEU A 163 -16.67 20.07 7.85
C LEU A 163 -15.65 19.39 8.77
N GLY A 164 -15.82 19.50 10.09
CA GLY A 164 -15.01 18.74 11.04
C GLY A 164 -15.10 17.23 10.82
N ARG A 165 -16.28 16.73 10.46
CA ARG A 165 -16.50 15.33 10.11
C ARG A 165 -15.95 14.97 8.72
N LEU A 166 -16.23 15.79 7.71
CA LEU A 166 -15.77 15.55 6.33
C LEU A 166 -14.24 15.49 6.24
N TRP A 167 -13.55 16.36 6.98
CA TRP A 167 -12.09 16.48 6.98
C TRP A 167 -11.41 15.73 8.13
N LEU A 168 -12.13 14.86 8.85
CA LEU A 168 -11.62 14.17 10.04
C LEU A 168 -10.28 13.48 9.79
N THR A 169 -10.15 12.72 8.69
CA THR A 169 -8.91 12.01 8.37
C THR A 169 -7.76 12.95 8.01
N THR A 170 -8.05 14.15 7.49
CA THR A 170 -7.03 15.16 7.18
C THR A 170 -6.48 15.81 8.45
N ASN A 171 -7.30 15.87 9.51
CA ASN A 171 -6.91 16.44 10.80
C ASN A 171 -6.15 15.45 11.70
N LEU A 172 -5.96 14.19 11.27
CA LEU A 172 -5.08 13.22 11.96
C LEU A 172 -3.61 13.51 11.65
N THR A 173 -2.70 13.13 12.56
CA THR A 173 -1.26 13.19 12.27
C THR A 173 -0.89 12.18 11.19
N ASP A 174 0.18 12.44 10.46
CA ASP A 174 0.62 11.59 9.34
C ASP A 174 0.98 10.17 9.79
N GLU A 175 1.47 9.99 11.03
CA GLU A 175 1.77 8.69 11.62
C GLU A 175 0.51 7.86 11.85
N ILE A 176 -0.54 8.49 12.42
CA ILE A 176 -1.81 7.83 12.74
C ILE A 176 -2.64 7.61 11.48
N ARG A 177 -2.62 8.54 10.54
CA ARG A 177 -3.45 8.52 9.34
C ARG A 177 -3.07 7.37 8.41
N ASP A 178 -1.79 7.29 8.02
CA ASP A 178 -1.34 6.36 6.98
C ASP A 178 0.14 5.94 7.11
N GLY A 179 0.79 6.25 8.23
CA GLY A 179 2.22 5.98 8.40
C GLY A 179 2.60 4.49 8.33
N PHE A 180 1.80 3.60 8.92
CA PHE A 180 2.02 2.15 8.82
C PHE A 180 1.91 1.65 7.36
N TYR A 181 0.88 2.12 6.66
CA TYR A 181 0.65 1.80 5.26
C TYR A 181 1.84 2.27 4.39
N ARG A 182 2.30 3.52 4.55
CA ARG A 182 3.46 4.04 3.82
C ARG A 182 4.72 3.21 4.07
N GLN A 183 4.98 2.83 5.33
CA GLN A 183 6.13 2.00 5.67
C GLN A 183 6.04 0.61 5.01
N ARG A 184 4.87 -0.03 5.04
CA ARG A 184 4.65 -1.31 4.34
C ARG A 184 4.81 -1.18 2.82
N GLN A 185 4.27 -0.12 2.22
CA GLN A 185 4.42 0.14 0.79
C GLN A 185 5.89 0.31 0.39
N ALA A 186 6.68 1.04 1.19
CA ALA A 186 8.11 1.21 0.93
C ALA A 186 8.87 -0.12 0.99
N ALA A 187 8.65 -0.91 2.04
CA ALA A 187 9.26 -2.24 2.18
C ALA A 187 8.88 -3.18 1.03
N LEU A 188 7.59 -3.18 0.68
CA LEU A 188 7.06 -3.99 -0.40
C LEU A 188 7.66 -3.59 -1.76
N LYS A 189 7.74 -2.28 -2.06
CA LYS A 189 8.34 -1.77 -3.29
C LYS A 189 9.80 -2.21 -3.42
N ALA A 190 10.55 -2.21 -2.33
CA ALA A 190 11.94 -2.70 -2.32
C ALA A 190 12.01 -4.19 -2.66
N LEU A 191 11.17 -5.03 -2.03
CA LEU A 191 11.13 -6.48 -2.30
C LEU A 191 10.67 -6.80 -3.73
N ILE A 192 9.69 -6.06 -4.27
CA ILE A 192 9.25 -6.20 -5.66
C ILE A 192 10.39 -5.86 -6.61
N SER A 193 11.03 -4.70 -6.43
CA SER A 193 12.13 -4.27 -7.30
C SER A 193 13.25 -5.30 -7.36
N GLU A 194 13.58 -5.92 -6.23
CA GLU A 194 14.61 -6.95 -6.16
C GLU A 194 14.17 -8.27 -6.78
N ALA A 195 12.91 -8.68 -6.59
CA ALA A 195 12.34 -9.83 -7.25
C ALA A 195 12.37 -9.67 -8.78
N GLU A 196 12.08 -8.47 -9.30
CA GLU A 196 12.15 -8.17 -10.73
C GLU A 196 13.59 -8.23 -11.27
N ILE A 197 14.57 -7.73 -10.51
CA ILE A 197 15.99 -7.81 -10.85
C ILE A 197 16.46 -9.27 -10.91
N LEU A 198 16.14 -10.07 -9.89
CA LEU A 198 16.59 -11.46 -9.76
C LEU A 198 15.93 -12.36 -10.81
N SER A 199 14.61 -12.22 -11.00
CA SER A 199 13.86 -13.06 -11.95
C SER A 199 13.94 -12.58 -13.41
N LYS A 200 14.49 -11.37 -13.63
CA LYS A 200 14.54 -10.69 -14.94
C LYS A 200 13.16 -10.61 -15.61
N ALA A 201 12.12 -10.48 -14.80
CA ALA A 201 10.72 -10.45 -15.23
C ALA A 201 9.92 -9.54 -14.29
N SER A 202 8.85 -8.93 -14.79
CA SER A 202 7.99 -8.12 -13.93
C SER A 202 7.20 -9.00 -12.96
N VAL A 203 7.01 -8.49 -11.74
CA VAL A 203 6.22 -9.17 -10.70
C VAL A 203 4.75 -8.81 -10.86
N MET A 204 3.91 -9.83 -10.99
CA MET A 204 2.46 -9.63 -11.03
C MET A 204 1.90 -9.65 -9.61
N SER A 205 0.79 -8.96 -9.37
CA SER A 205 0.10 -9.02 -8.07
C SER A 205 -1.41 -9.10 -8.22
N VAL A 206 -2.04 -9.78 -7.27
CA VAL A 206 -3.50 -9.91 -7.18
C VAL A 206 -3.95 -9.71 -5.74
N MET A 207 -5.19 -9.25 -5.56
CA MET A 207 -5.84 -9.13 -4.26
C MET A 207 -6.91 -10.20 -4.13
N THR A 208 -6.96 -10.89 -2.99
CA THR A 208 -8.03 -11.86 -2.73
C THR A 208 -9.38 -11.18 -2.49
N ASP A 209 -10.44 -11.77 -3.03
CA ASP A 209 -11.82 -11.36 -2.82
C ASP A 209 -12.34 -11.75 -1.42
N GLY A 210 -13.63 -11.48 -1.14
CA GLY A 210 -14.28 -11.83 0.12
C GLY A 210 -14.28 -13.33 0.45
N LYS A 211 -14.06 -14.21 -0.55
CA LYS A 211 -13.98 -15.66 -0.40
C LYS A 211 -12.53 -16.17 -0.35
N GLY A 212 -11.55 -15.27 -0.34
CA GLY A 212 -10.13 -15.62 -0.37
C GLY A 212 -9.64 -16.11 -1.74
N THR A 213 -10.32 -15.76 -2.84
CA THR A 213 -9.96 -16.20 -4.20
C THR A 213 -9.34 -15.05 -4.99
N ALA A 214 -8.36 -15.35 -5.84
CA ALA A 214 -7.80 -14.42 -6.82
C ALA A 214 -7.36 -15.16 -8.08
N ASN A 215 -7.17 -14.46 -9.20
CA ASN A 215 -6.73 -15.07 -10.45
C ASN A 215 -5.55 -14.28 -11.05
N PHE A 216 -4.50 -14.99 -11.43
CA PHE A 216 -3.47 -14.51 -12.35
C PHE A 216 -3.81 -15.01 -13.76
N THR A 217 -3.86 -14.12 -14.73
CA THR A 217 -4.22 -14.41 -16.13
C THR A 217 -3.02 -14.15 -17.06
N ASP A 218 -3.13 -14.60 -18.31
CA ASP A 218 -2.18 -14.27 -19.38
C ASP A 218 -0.74 -14.65 -19.07
N LEU A 219 -0.56 -15.77 -18.37
CA LEU A 219 0.73 -16.27 -17.93
C LEU A 219 1.38 -17.10 -19.03
N LEU A 220 2.65 -16.82 -19.32
CA LEU A 220 3.44 -17.71 -20.16
C LEU A 220 3.69 -19.05 -19.47
N PRO A 221 3.75 -20.17 -20.21
CA PRO A 221 4.15 -21.46 -19.66
C PRO A 221 5.49 -21.36 -18.92
N GLY A 222 5.57 -21.95 -17.73
CA GLY A 222 6.77 -21.86 -16.89
C GLY A 222 6.50 -22.16 -15.41
N THR A 223 7.55 -22.08 -14.60
CA THR A 223 7.47 -22.20 -13.15
C THR A 223 7.41 -20.81 -12.53
N TYR A 224 6.58 -20.65 -11.50
CA TYR A 224 6.41 -19.39 -10.77
C TYR A 224 6.34 -19.64 -9.26
N LEU A 225 6.75 -18.64 -8.50
CA LEU A 225 6.62 -18.55 -7.05
C LEU A 225 5.48 -17.59 -6.68
N ILE A 226 4.50 -18.08 -5.94
CA ILE A 226 3.43 -17.30 -5.32
C ILE A 226 3.80 -16.98 -3.87
N THR A 227 3.75 -15.71 -3.48
CA THR A 227 4.03 -15.29 -2.09
C THR A 227 3.30 -14.00 -1.73
N ASN A 228 3.08 -13.74 -0.43
CA ASN A 228 2.57 -12.45 0.04
C ASN A 228 3.66 -11.38 0.25
N LEU A 229 4.94 -11.70 0.00
CA LEU A 229 6.17 -10.88 0.15
C LEU A 229 6.42 -10.30 1.56
N LEU A 230 5.40 -9.81 2.24
CA LEU A 230 5.39 -9.39 3.64
C LEU A 230 4.43 -10.30 4.42
N PRO A 231 4.79 -10.71 5.65
CA PRO A 231 3.90 -11.52 6.47
C PRO A 231 2.53 -10.86 6.69
N ALA A 232 1.48 -11.67 6.63
CA ALA A 232 0.11 -11.27 6.92
C ALA A 232 -0.23 -11.61 8.37
N GLU A 233 -0.78 -10.65 9.11
CA GLU A 233 -1.29 -10.90 10.47
C GLU A 233 -2.57 -11.73 10.40
N PHE A 234 -2.63 -12.81 11.18
CA PHE A 234 -3.79 -13.68 11.31
C PHE A 234 -3.87 -14.21 12.75
N GLY A 235 -4.85 -13.73 13.51
CA GLY A 235 -4.93 -14.00 14.95
C GLY A 235 -3.67 -13.51 15.67
N ASN A 236 -3.04 -14.39 16.44
CA ASN A 236 -1.82 -14.09 17.19
C ASN A 236 -0.53 -14.43 16.42
N ASN A 237 -0.66 -14.75 15.13
CA ASN A 237 0.46 -15.18 14.29
C ASN A 237 0.62 -14.29 13.07
N SER A 238 1.82 -14.33 12.50
CA SER A 238 2.14 -13.82 11.18
C SER A 238 2.38 -14.99 10.23
N LEU A 239 1.79 -14.91 9.05
CA LEU A 239 1.81 -15.96 8.04
C LEU A 239 2.51 -15.47 6.79
N LEU A 240 3.51 -16.23 6.35
CA LEU A 240 4.24 -15.99 5.12
C LEU A 240 4.20 -17.25 4.26
N TRP A 241 3.52 -17.16 3.11
CA TRP A 241 3.37 -18.27 2.18
C TRP A 241 4.35 -18.18 1.03
N ARG A 242 4.80 -19.34 0.57
CA ARG A 242 5.68 -19.54 -0.57
C ARG A 242 5.24 -20.80 -1.30
N CYS A 243 4.66 -20.62 -2.47
CA CYS A 243 4.09 -21.72 -3.24
C CYS A 243 4.67 -21.76 -4.65
N GLU A 244 5.19 -22.91 -5.06
CA GLU A 244 5.63 -23.12 -6.42
C GLU A 244 4.47 -23.62 -7.30
N VAL A 245 4.31 -23.02 -8.48
CA VAL A 245 3.31 -23.41 -9.46
C VAL A 245 3.93 -23.51 -10.86
N LYS A 246 3.79 -24.70 -11.46
CA LYS A 246 4.04 -24.89 -12.90
C LYS A 246 2.79 -24.55 -13.70
N VAL A 247 2.89 -23.56 -14.57
CA VAL A 247 1.85 -23.08 -15.50
C VAL A 247 2.10 -23.69 -16.88
N LYS A 248 1.02 -24.15 -17.53
CA LYS A 248 1.01 -24.62 -18.90
C LYS A 248 0.05 -23.74 -19.71
N ALA A 249 0.21 -23.72 -21.02
CA ALA A 249 -0.78 -23.09 -21.90
C ALA A 249 -2.15 -23.78 -21.72
N GLY A 250 -3.22 -22.99 -21.73
CA GLY A 250 -4.59 -23.49 -21.60
C GLY A 250 -5.28 -23.13 -20.28
N PRO A 251 -6.09 -24.03 -19.70
CA PRO A 251 -7.01 -23.67 -18.62
C PRO A 251 -6.30 -23.30 -17.31
N PHE A 252 -7.02 -22.59 -16.44
CA PHE A 252 -6.51 -22.19 -15.13
C PHE A 252 -6.09 -23.38 -14.28
N LYS A 253 -4.86 -23.35 -13.77
CA LYS A 253 -4.42 -24.24 -12.70
C LYS A 253 -4.88 -23.68 -11.35
N THR A 254 -5.59 -24.46 -10.57
CA THR A 254 -5.98 -24.05 -9.21
C THR A 254 -4.87 -24.38 -8.21
N VAL A 255 -4.48 -23.40 -7.40
CA VAL A 255 -3.53 -23.53 -6.28
C VAL A 255 -4.25 -23.13 -5.01
N THR A 256 -4.22 -24.02 -4.00
CA THR A 256 -4.76 -23.72 -2.68
C THR A 256 -3.61 -23.39 -1.74
N VAL A 257 -3.61 -22.18 -1.20
CA VAL A 257 -2.68 -21.73 -0.18
C VAL A 257 -3.37 -21.88 1.16
N SER A 258 -2.81 -22.68 2.05
CA SER A 258 -3.36 -22.93 3.39
C SER A 258 -2.25 -23.02 4.42
N ASN A 259 -2.61 -23.12 5.70
CA ASN A 259 -1.64 -23.39 6.76
C ASN A 259 -1.27 -24.87 6.87
N ALA A 260 -1.93 -25.75 6.12
CA ALA A 260 -1.51 -27.14 6.03
C ALA A 260 -0.26 -27.24 5.15
N THR A 261 0.72 -28.03 5.59
CA THR A 261 1.91 -28.32 4.81
C THR A 261 1.53 -29.02 3.52
N ASP A 262 1.88 -28.43 2.38
CA ASP A 262 1.76 -29.03 1.06
C ASP A 262 3.15 -29.06 0.42
N LYS A 263 3.45 -30.10 -0.36
CA LYS A 263 4.75 -30.32 -1.00
C LYS A 263 5.18 -29.13 -1.87
N ASN A 264 4.22 -28.40 -2.44
CA ASN A 264 4.49 -27.26 -3.29
C ASN A 264 4.26 -25.91 -2.58
N CYS A 265 3.89 -25.90 -1.30
CA CYS A 265 3.53 -24.71 -0.56
C CYS A 265 4.08 -24.76 0.87
N VAL A 266 5.07 -23.91 1.13
CA VAL A 266 5.64 -23.72 2.46
C VAL A 266 4.96 -22.52 3.11
N VAL A 267 4.47 -22.70 4.32
CA VAL A 267 4.00 -21.62 5.21
C VAL A 267 5.02 -21.44 6.33
N VAL A 268 5.44 -20.20 6.56
CA VAL A 268 6.20 -19.81 7.74
C VAL A 268 5.25 -19.09 8.67
N GLU A 269 4.92 -19.74 9.78
CA GLU A 269 4.10 -19.18 10.84
C GLU A 269 4.99 -18.76 12.01
N LYS A 270 4.88 -17.49 12.42
CA LYS A 270 5.62 -16.94 13.57
C LYS A 270 4.66 -16.21 14.50
N PRO A 271 4.78 -16.35 15.83
CA PRO A 271 3.99 -15.57 16.76
C PRO A 271 4.24 -14.08 16.54
N LEU A 272 3.19 -13.26 16.70
CA LEU A 272 3.35 -11.81 16.66
C LEU A 272 4.27 -11.36 17.81
N PRO A 273 5.25 -10.49 17.54
CA PRO A 273 6.12 -9.97 18.60
C PRO A 273 5.30 -9.17 19.63
N ALA A 274 5.67 -9.32 20.90
CA ALA A 274 5.12 -8.49 21.96
C ALA A 274 5.53 -7.02 21.75
N CYS A 275 4.58 -6.10 21.89
CA CYS A 275 4.84 -4.68 21.74
C CYS A 275 5.26 -4.08 23.10
N ASP A 276 6.53 -4.21 23.45
CA ASP A 276 7.08 -3.61 24.69
C ASP A 276 7.03 -2.08 24.59
N ALA A 277 6.02 -1.45 25.21
CA ALA A 277 5.94 0.01 25.34
C ALA A 277 7.08 0.59 26.21
N SER A 278 7.64 -0.21 27.13
CA SER A 278 8.63 0.22 28.12
C SER A 278 10.06 0.36 27.58
N LYS A 279 10.45 -0.37 26.53
CA LYS A 279 11.80 -0.29 25.95
C LYS A 279 11.99 0.87 24.98
N GLN A 280 10.93 1.57 24.61
CA GLN A 280 10.97 2.55 23.51
C GLN A 280 11.22 4.00 23.96
N THR A 281 11.07 4.30 25.26
CA THR A 281 11.43 5.62 25.83
C THR A 281 12.95 5.84 25.89
N ALA A 282 13.75 4.77 25.82
CA ALA A 282 15.21 4.84 25.89
C ALA A 282 15.90 5.30 24.59
N LEU A 283 15.17 5.38 23.46
CA LEU A 283 15.72 5.80 22.16
C LEU A 283 15.34 7.25 21.77
N LYS A 284 14.65 7.97 22.66
CA LYS A 284 14.24 9.39 22.47
C LYS A 284 14.86 10.33 23.52
N ARG A 285 15.86 9.87 24.29
CA ARG A 285 16.68 10.70 25.17
C ARG A 285 18.06 10.86 24.58
#